data_AF-A0A2V1JR01-F1
#
_entry.id   AF-A0A2V1JR01-F1
#
_cell.length_a   1.000
_cell.length_b   1.000
_cell.length_c   1.000
_cell.angle_alpha   90.00
_cell.angle_beta   90.00
_cell.angle_gamma   90.00
#
_symmetry.space_group_name_H-M   'P 1'
#
loop_
_entity.id
_entity.type
_entity.pdbx_description
1 polymer ?
#
loop_
_entity_poly.entity_id
_entity_poly.type
_entity_poly.pdbx_seq_one_letter_code
_entity_poly.pdbx_strand_id
1 'polypeptide(L)'
;MKQNNPCYLFGMYEPDTDSVIVNAINDTYTGTPLIISCEKCNSAVLLDTPDDIAYLYRLAQENPLLYAELACKPNGLQEYVDAMNEFN
;
A
#
# COMPACT_ATOMS: atom_id res chain seq x y z
N MET A 1 -15.35 8.23 32.42
CA MET A 1 -15.36 7.84 30.98
C MET A 1 -13.97 7.33 30.66
N LYS A 2 -13.82 6.08 30.19
CA LYS A 2 -12.51 5.62 29.69
C LYS A 2 -12.25 6.38 28.39
N GLN A 3 -11.18 7.15 28.37
CA GLN A 3 -10.70 7.79 27.15
C GLN A 3 -10.27 6.66 26.22
N ASN A 4 -10.96 6.49 25.09
CA ASN A 4 -10.49 5.57 24.06
C ASN A 4 -9.26 6.24 23.46
N ASN A 5 -8.08 5.68 23.74
CA ASN A 5 -6.84 6.20 23.20
C ASN A 5 -6.90 6.16 21.66
N PRO A 6 -6.58 7.28 20.97
CA PRO A 6 -6.62 7.30 19.52
C PRO A 6 -5.62 6.29 18.95
N CYS A 7 -6.09 5.43 18.06
CA CYS A 7 -5.24 4.52 17.31
C CYS A 7 -4.92 5.18 15.96
N TYR A 8 -3.65 5.49 15.72
CA TYR A 8 -3.19 6.10 14.47
C TYR A 8 -2.70 5.02 13.51
N LEU A 9 -3.30 4.94 12.33
CA LEU A 9 -2.86 4.04 11.27
C LEU A 9 -1.93 4.79 10.32
N PHE A 10 -0.76 4.23 10.05
CA PHE A 10 0.16 4.77 9.06
C PHE A 10 0.74 3.65 8.18
N GLY A 11 1.14 4.05 6.98
CA GLY A 11 1.81 3.22 6.00
C GLY A 11 3.14 3.87 5.66
N MET A 12 4.16 3.06 5.45
CA MET A 12 5.49 3.52 5.03
C MET A 12 6.02 2.56 3.99
N TYR A 13 6.54 3.09 2.88
CA TYR A 13 7.29 2.29 1.92
C TYR A 13 8.73 2.09 2.42
N GLU A 14 9.20 0.85 2.41
CA GLU A 14 10.54 0.41 2.81
C GLU A 14 11.32 -0.02 1.55
N PRO A 15 12.18 0.85 1.00
CA PRO A 15 12.85 0.61 -0.28
C PRO A 15 13.78 -0.60 -0.28
N ASP A 16 14.45 -0.89 0.85
CA ASP A 16 15.44 -1.97 0.91
C ASP A 16 14.81 -3.36 0.74
N THR A 17 13.53 -3.48 1.06
CA THR A 17 12.77 -4.73 1.01
C THR A 17 11.64 -4.72 -0.02
N ASP A 18 11.53 -3.63 -0.79
CA ASP A 18 10.42 -3.38 -1.72
C ASP A 18 9.05 -3.74 -1.11
N SER A 19 8.75 -3.12 0.04
CA SER A 19 7.58 -3.47 0.85
C SER A 19 6.87 -2.24 1.41
N VAL A 20 5.56 -2.34 1.60
CA VAL A 20 4.79 -1.39 2.40
C VAL A 20 4.58 -1.95 3.80
N ILE A 21 5.02 -1.20 4.80
CA ILE A 21 4.81 -1.47 6.22
C ILE A 21 3.58 -0.68 6.67
N VAL A 22 2.54 -1.38 7.11
CA VAL A 22 1.35 -0.79 7.73
C VAL A 22 1.39 -1.05 9.21
N ASN A 23 1.28 0.00 10.02
CA ASN A 23 1.29 -0.14 11.46
C ASN A 23 0.24 0.76 12.14
N ALA A 24 -0.27 0.27 13.26
CA ALA A 24 -1.25 0.93 14.11
C ALA A 24 -0.58 1.33 15.43
N ILE A 25 -0.42 2.63 15.66
CA ILE A 25 0.12 3.18 16.89
C ILE A 25 -1.01 3.39 17.88
N ASN A 26 -0.82 2.88 19.10
CA ASN A 26 -1.58 3.26 20.28
C ASN A 26 -0.59 3.55 21.43
N ASP A 27 -1.08 4.04 22.58
CA ASP A 27 -0.27 4.43 23.74
C ASP A 27 0.70 3.37 24.27
N THR A 28 0.56 2.11 23.86
CA THR A 28 1.43 1.01 24.28
C THR A 28 2.30 0.44 23.15
N TYR A 29 2.19 0.95 21.91
CA TYR A 29 2.89 0.50 20.70
C TYR A 29 3.13 -1.02 20.70
N THR A 30 2.03 -1.78 20.73
CA THR A 30 2.06 -3.26 20.84
C THR A 30 1.64 -3.98 19.56
N GLY A 31 1.25 -3.25 18.51
CA GLY A 31 0.82 -3.85 17.24
C GLY A 31 1.98 -4.48 16.47
N THR A 32 1.78 -5.70 15.97
CA THR A 32 2.66 -6.28 14.94
C THR A 32 2.41 -5.55 13.63
N PRO A 33 3.44 -4.96 12.98
CA PRO A 33 3.28 -4.35 11.67
C PRO A 33 2.85 -5.38 10.63
N LEU A 34 1.94 -5.00 9.75
CA LEU A 34 1.66 -5.75 8.52
C LEU A 34 2.69 -5.35 7.47
N ILE A 35 3.37 -6.33 6.89
CA ILE A 35 4.35 -6.11 5.82
C ILE A 35 3.77 -6.68 4.53
N ILE A 36 3.60 -5.80 3.54
CA ILE A 36 3.08 -6.14 2.21
C ILE A 36 4.25 -6.07 1.24
N SER A 37 4.58 -7.18 0.60
CA SER A 37 5.63 -7.22 -0.42
C SER A 37 5.10 -6.64 -1.73
N CYS A 38 5.67 -5.54 -2.17
CA CYS A 38 5.30 -4.89 -3.42
C CYS A 38 5.59 -5.79 -4.61
N GLU A 39 6.75 -6.47 -4.62
CA GLU A 39 7.09 -7.47 -5.64
C GLU A 39 5.96 -8.51 -5.83
N LYS A 40 5.48 -9.10 -4.73
CA LYS A 40 4.40 -10.12 -4.79
C LYS A 40 3.08 -9.52 -5.27
N CYS A 41 2.69 -8.37 -4.73
CA CYS A 41 1.42 -7.73 -5.08
C CYS A 41 1.42 -7.23 -6.53
N ASN A 42 2.51 -6.61 -6.97
CA ASN A 42 2.68 -6.13 -8.35
C ASN A 42 2.73 -7.28 -9.36
N SER A 43 3.26 -8.46 -8.97
CA SER A 43 3.26 -9.64 -9.85
C SER A 43 1.86 -10.17 -10.22
N ALA A 44 0.83 -9.77 -9.47
CA ALA A 44 -0.56 -10.11 -9.75
C ALA A 44 -1.27 -9.11 -10.69
N VAL A 45 -0.58 -8.04 -11.10
CA VAL A 45 -1.11 -7.01 -12.00
C VAL A 45 -0.66 -7.31 -13.43
N LEU A 46 -1.57 -7.19 -14.39
CA LEU A 46 -1.26 -7.22 -15.81
C LEU A 46 -0.67 -5.86 -16.20
N LEU A 47 0.61 -5.87 -16.56
CA LEU A 47 1.35 -4.69 -16.99
C LEU A 47 1.44 -4.70 -18.52
N ASP A 48 0.69 -3.81 -19.17
CA ASP A 48 0.64 -3.62 -20.62
C ASP A 48 1.70 -2.61 -21.08
N THR A 49 2.05 -1.63 -20.22
CA THR A 49 3.01 -0.57 -20.52
C THR A 49 4.07 -0.41 -19.41
N PRO A 50 5.23 0.20 -19.72
CA PRO A 50 6.20 0.56 -18.68
C PRO A 50 5.67 1.58 -17.65
N ASP A 51 4.63 2.33 -17.98
CA ASP A 51 4.06 3.32 -17.06
C ASP A 51 3.24 2.66 -15.96
N ASP A 52 2.64 1.49 -16.23
CA ASP A 52 1.83 0.74 -15.26
C ASP A 52 2.62 0.42 -13.99
N ILE A 53 3.85 -0.09 -14.14
CA ILE A 53 4.72 -0.38 -13.01
C ILE A 53 5.20 0.90 -12.32
N ALA A 54 5.39 2.00 -13.07
CA ALA A 54 5.74 3.28 -12.51
C ALA A 54 4.61 3.86 -11.64
N TYR A 55 3.33 3.67 -12.02
CA TYR A 55 2.19 4.05 -11.19
C TYR A 55 2.16 3.27 -9.88
N LEU A 56 2.43 1.97 -9.91
CA LEU A 56 2.46 1.15 -8.70
C LEU A 56 3.59 1.56 -7.74
N TYR A 57 4.80 1.80 -8.25
CA TYR A 57 5.91 2.31 -7.44
C TYR A 57 5.61 3.70 -6.86
N ARG A 58 5.03 4.60 -7.67
CA ARG A 58 4.62 5.93 -7.19
C ARG A 58 3.56 5.82 -6.11
N LEU A 59 2.55 4.95 -6.30
CA LEU A 59 1.50 4.72 -5.32
C LEU A 59 2.06 4.20 -4.00
N ALA A 60 2.98 3.23 -4.03
CA ALA A 60 3.63 2.72 -2.83
C ALA A 60 4.42 3.81 -2.09
N GLN A 61 5.17 4.65 -2.82
CA GLN A 61 6.00 5.71 -2.24
C GLN A 61 5.19 6.90 -1.70
N GLU A 62 4.24 7.40 -2.47
CA GLU A 62 3.51 8.63 -2.17
C GLU A 62 2.27 8.38 -1.29
N ASN A 63 1.64 7.22 -1.43
CA ASN A 63 0.44 6.86 -0.67
C ASN A 63 0.45 5.37 -0.25
N PRO A 64 1.41 4.95 0.60
CA PRO A 64 1.59 3.56 1.00
C PRO A 64 0.34 2.94 1.64
N LEU A 65 -0.46 3.71 2.38
CA LEU A 65 -1.72 3.20 2.92
C LEU A 65 -2.72 2.84 1.83
N LEU A 66 -2.85 3.67 0.80
CA LEU A 66 -3.73 3.36 -0.33
C LEU A 66 -3.20 2.16 -1.12
N TYR A 67 -1.89 2.07 -1.34
CA TYR A 67 -1.27 0.88 -1.92
C TYR A 67 -1.66 -0.39 -1.15
N ALA A 68 -1.48 -0.36 0.19
CA ALA A 68 -1.81 -1.48 1.05
C ALA A 68 -3.30 -1.85 0.99
N GLU A 69 -4.18 -0.85 1.00
CA GLU A 69 -5.63 -1.06 0.91
C GLU A 69 -6.02 -1.75 -0.40
N LEU A 70 -5.48 -1.28 -1.53
CA LEU A 70 -5.75 -1.82 -2.85
C LEU A 70 -5.13 -3.22 -3.04
N ALA A 71 -3.91 -3.44 -2.52
CA ALA A 71 -3.26 -4.75 -2.52
C ALA A 71 -4.06 -5.81 -1.72
N CYS A 72 -4.83 -5.38 -0.71
CA CYS A 72 -5.69 -6.27 0.07
C CYS A 72 -7.07 -6.53 -0.58
N LYS A 73 -7.42 -5.80 -1.65
CA LYS A 73 -8.68 -5.96 -2.38
C LYS A 73 -8.48 -6.85 -3.61
N PRO A 74 -9.45 -7.73 -3.94
CA PRO A 74 -9.44 -8.42 -5.22
C PRO A 74 -9.32 -7.39 -6.36
N ASN A 75 -8.35 -7.58 -7.25
CA ASN A 75 -8.06 -6.70 -8.40
C ASN A 75 -7.75 -5.23 -8.08
N GLY A 76 -7.59 -4.83 -6.81
CA GLY A 76 -7.52 -3.40 -6.45
C GLY A 76 -6.34 -2.66 -7.09
N LEU A 77 -5.17 -3.31 -7.22
CA LEU A 77 -4.03 -2.72 -7.92
C LEU A 77 -4.20 -2.70 -9.45
N GLN A 78 -4.92 -3.68 -10.03
CA GLN A 78 -5.26 -3.68 -11.45
C GLN A 78 -6.19 -2.50 -11.76
N GLU A 79 -7.27 -2.36 -10.99
CA GLU A 79 -8.23 -1.25 -11.17
C GLU A 79 -7.56 0.12 -11.02
N TYR A 80 -6.55 0.23 -10.15
CA TYR A 80 -5.76 1.45 -10.03
C TYR A 80 -4.93 1.74 -11.29
N VAL A 81 -4.23 0.73 -11.83
CA VAL A 81 -3.47 0.88 -13.07
C VAL A 81 -4.39 1.23 -14.23
N ASP A 82 -5.52 0.54 -14.38
CA ASP A 82 -6.51 0.79 -15.42
C ASP A 82 -7.02 2.25 -15.34
N ALA A 83 -7.35 2.71 -14.13
CA ALA A 83 -7.77 4.10 -13.92
C ALA A 83 -6.67 5.11 -14.24
N MET A 84 -5.41 4.84 -13.87
CA MET A 84 -4.29 5.72 -14.21
C MET A 84 -4.08 5.80 -15.72
N ASN A 85 -4.26 4.70 -16.45
CA ASN A 85 -4.19 4.65 -17.90
C ASN A 85 -5.31 5.44 -18.58
N GLU A 86 -6.49 5.58 -17.98
CA GLU A 86 -7.55 6.44 -18.52
C GLU A 86 -7.22 7.95 -18.47
N PHE A 87 -6.31 8.36 -17.57
CA PHE A 87 -5.90 9.76 -17.40
C PHE A 87 -4.68 10.18 -18.23
N ASN A 88 -3.98 9.25 -18.87
CA ASN A 88 -2.79 9.51 -19.68
C ASN A 88 -3.08 9.44 -21.18
#